data_AF-A0A1V5GJ44-F1
#
_entry.id   AF-A0A1V5GJ44-F1
#
_cell.length_a   1.000
_cell.length_b   1.000
_cell.length_c   1.000
_cell.angle_alpha   90.00
_cell.angle_beta   90.00
_cell.angle_gamma   90.00
#
_symmetry.space_group_name_H-M   'P 1'
#
loop_
_entity.id
_entity.type
_entity.pdbx_description
1 polymer ?
#
loop_
_entity_poly.entity_id
_entity_poly.type
_entity_poly.pdbx_seq_one_letter_code
_entity_poly.pdbx_strand_id
1 'polypeptide(L)'
;MPLILGSRNWYFTFRYPKMTEEERNSHKYHKVSVRKNDLAIVILGAVCSLIWIAMCPVSLEFSPAHDYYEPCYVGQYHLYLHSEYDVTVWITLLLGFIGLIIIAASNAEKVPPIPQALSFAFALLGETVFLFLLIQLAKNCSIFIIPPMYYLINVVFVTARNTKRYITEHLRYKQEHDTQYIHDSAQHVEKALSSVSSLTELHFLMLLPAAVILIALYILLGQGPDGIIKAFTMTADWTFSTQVPPPPIDYEGHYLCTVAAGGHKKVVKPVRYGKRRGDTIVVNRQLLASNAFEDIIMERTPKFHKAIRGFYDKHGYPISRHITTQTRADIVYIIMKPLEWLFILFLYTFDSHPENRIAVQYSDYPKK
;
A
#
# COMPACT_ATOMS: atom_id res chain seq x y z
N MET A 1 -9.77 14.86 15.12
CA MET A 1 -9.51 14.58 16.55
C MET A 1 -9.66 13.07 16.74
N PRO A 2 -8.59 12.27 16.66
CA PRO A 2 -8.73 10.82 16.72
C PRO A 2 -9.22 10.48 18.12
N LEU A 3 -10.31 9.73 18.23
CA LEU A 3 -10.93 9.34 19.50
C LEU A 3 -9.89 8.60 20.35
N ILE A 4 -9.34 9.37 21.29
CA ILE A 4 -8.26 9.00 22.19
C ILE A 4 -8.75 7.88 23.11
N LEU A 5 -7.99 6.79 23.16
CA LEU A 5 -7.86 5.95 24.35
C LEU A 5 -7.31 6.83 25.48
N GLY A 6 -8.20 7.55 26.16
CA GLY A 6 -7.82 8.47 27.23
C GLY A 6 -7.13 7.71 28.36
N SER A 7 -6.19 8.36 29.03
CA SER A 7 -5.51 7.86 30.25
C SER A 7 -6.48 7.30 31.32
N ARG A 8 -7.75 7.71 31.33
CA ARG A 8 -8.81 7.11 32.16
C ARG A 8 -9.07 5.62 31.87
N ASN A 9 -8.91 5.13 30.64
CA ASN A 9 -9.06 3.71 30.31
C ASN A 9 -7.88 2.86 30.81
N TRP A 10 -6.69 3.45 30.97
CA TRP A 10 -5.52 2.75 31.51
C TRP A 10 -5.73 2.37 32.99
N TYR A 11 -6.29 3.27 33.79
CA TYR A 11 -6.42 3.11 35.24
C TYR A 11 -7.30 1.92 35.65
N PHE A 12 -8.38 1.64 34.91
CA PHE A 12 -9.29 0.52 35.20
C PHE A 12 -8.84 -0.83 34.63
N THR A 13 -7.79 -0.86 33.79
CA THR A 13 -7.31 -2.10 33.14
C THR A 13 -6.46 -2.97 34.09
N PHE A 14 -5.95 -2.39 35.19
CA PHE A 14 -4.95 -3.04 36.06
C PHE A 14 -5.35 -3.21 37.54
N ARG A 15 -6.51 -2.73 38.00
CA ARG A 15 -7.00 -2.96 39.38
C ARG A 15 -8.44 -3.45 39.39
N TYR A 16 -8.67 -4.65 39.91
CA TYR A 16 -9.97 -5.16 40.34
C TYR A 16 -9.87 -5.46 41.85
N PRO A 17 -10.29 -4.54 42.75
CA PRO A 17 -10.45 -4.88 44.17
C PRO A 17 -11.74 -5.69 44.38
N LYS A 18 -11.85 -6.39 45.52
CA LYS A 18 -13.09 -7.05 45.97
C LYS A 18 -14.20 -6.00 46.07
N MET A 19 -15.30 -6.19 45.33
CA MET A 19 -16.38 -5.19 45.23
C MET A 19 -17.62 -5.55 46.05
N THR A 20 -18.14 -4.56 46.77
CA THR A 20 -19.46 -4.51 47.42
C THR A 20 -20.62 -4.47 46.41
N GLU A 21 -21.87 -4.58 46.86
CA GLU A 21 -23.05 -4.73 45.99
C GLU A 21 -23.39 -3.46 45.16
N GLU A 22 -23.18 -2.27 45.73
CA GLU A 22 -23.24 -0.99 45.00
C GLU A 22 -22.10 -0.86 43.98
N GLU A 23 -20.89 -1.29 44.36
CA GLU A 23 -19.76 -1.38 43.43
C GLU A 23 -20.08 -2.36 42.30
N ARG A 24 -20.79 -3.47 42.55
CA ARG A 24 -21.22 -4.45 41.54
C ARG A 24 -22.15 -3.85 40.48
N ASN A 25 -23.10 -3.00 40.89
CA ASN A 25 -23.99 -2.28 39.96
C ASN A 25 -23.23 -1.21 39.17
N SER A 26 -22.40 -0.39 39.83
CA SER A 26 -21.50 0.57 39.16
C SER A 26 -20.55 -0.11 38.16
N HIS A 27 -20.05 -1.29 38.53
CA HIS A 27 -19.17 -2.12 37.73
C HIS A 27 -19.87 -2.75 36.51
N LYS A 28 -21.14 -3.13 36.65
CA LYS A 28 -21.98 -3.58 35.52
C LYS A 28 -22.18 -2.47 34.48
N TYR A 29 -22.47 -1.23 34.91
CA TYR A 29 -22.54 -0.07 34.03
C TYR A 29 -21.19 0.24 33.37
N HIS A 30 -20.10 0.15 34.13
CA HIS A 30 -18.74 0.32 33.62
C HIS A 30 -18.38 -0.76 32.57
N LYS A 31 -18.77 -2.02 32.78
CA LYS A 31 -18.56 -3.14 31.85
C LYS A 31 -19.24 -2.92 30.49
N VAL A 32 -20.47 -2.38 30.49
CA VAL A 32 -21.22 -2.04 29.26
C VAL A 32 -20.58 -0.86 28.55
N SER A 33 -20.16 0.17 29.29
CA SER A 33 -19.46 1.34 28.73
C SER A 33 -18.13 0.94 28.06
N VAL A 34 -17.31 0.11 28.71
CA VAL A 34 -16.03 -0.35 28.17
C VAL A 34 -16.22 -1.15 26.88
N ARG A 35 -17.20 -2.05 26.81
CA ARG A 35 -17.47 -2.82 25.56
C ARG A 35 -17.91 -1.94 24.41
N LYS A 36 -18.77 -0.95 24.66
CA LYS A 36 -19.18 0.01 23.62
C LYS A 36 -17.99 0.81 23.11
N ASN A 37 -17.08 1.20 24.00
CA ASN A 37 -15.85 1.90 23.64
C ASN A 37 -14.92 1.00 22.81
N ASP A 38 -14.74 -0.27 23.20
CA ASP A 38 -13.88 -1.22 22.48
C ASP A 38 -14.41 -1.49 21.07
N LEU A 39 -15.72 -1.70 20.95
CA LEU A 39 -16.37 -1.88 19.66
C LEU A 39 -16.24 -0.62 18.79
N ALA A 40 -16.42 0.57 19.38
CA ALA A 40 -16.22 1.82 18.67
C ALA A 40 -14.77 1.98 18.20
N ILE A 41 -13.77 1.65 19.02
CA ILE A 41 -12.35 1.67 18.65
C ILE A 41 -12.08 0.73 17.47
N VAL A 42 -12.58 -0.51 17.54
CA VAL A 42 -12.39 -1.51 16.48
C VAL A 42 -13.04 -1.04 15.17
N ILE A 43 -14.31 -0.67 15.19
CA ILE A 43 -15.07 -0.31 13.98
C ILE A 43 -14.61 1.04 13.41
N LEU A 44 -14.60 2.09 14.23
CA LEU A 44 -14.25 3.43 13.75
C LEU A 44 -12.78 3.48 13.33
N GLY A 45 -11.90 2.81 14.07
CA GLY A 45 -10.49 2.70 13.71
C GLY A 45 -10.27 1.96 12.40
N ALA A 46 -11.01 0.88 12.13
CA ALA A 46 -10.96 0.19 10.84
C ALA A 46 -11.43 1.10 9.70
N VAL A 47 -12.59 1.75 9.86
CA VAL A 47 -13.14 2.67 8.86
C VAL A 47 -12.17 3.83 8.59
N CYS A 48 -11.65 4.47 9.64
CA CYS A 48 -10.67 5.53 9.50
C CYS A 48 -9.38 5.05 8.82
N SER A 49 -8.89 3.85 9.15
CA SER A 49 -7.69 3.28 8.53
C SER A 49 -7.91 2.94 7.06
N LEU A 50 -9.07 2.39 6.69
CA LEU A 50 -9.44 2.10 5.30
C LEU A 50 -9.59 3.39 4.48
N ILE A 51 -10.29 4.40 5.01
CA ILE A 51 -10.40 5.71 4.38
C ILE A 51 -8.99 6.32 4.22
N TRP A 52 -8.16 6.24 5.25
CA TRP A 52 -6.80 6.76 5.19
C TRP A 52 -5.95 6.07 4.13
N ILE A 53 -5.99 4.73 4.06
CA ILE A 53 -5.30 3.95 3.02
C ILE A 53 -5.86 4.27 1.63
N ALA A 54 -7.17 4.45 1.48
CA ALA A 54 -7.78 4.82 0.20
C ALA A 54 -7.44 6.25 -0.26
N MET A 55 -7.24 7.19 0.68
CA MET A 55 -6.83 8.57 0.39
C MET A 55 -5.31 8.77 0.31
N CYS A 56 -4.52 7.82 0.81
CA CYS A 56 -3.06 7.82 0.70
C CYS A 56 -2.57 7.91 -0.77
N PRO A 57 -3.13 7.14 -1.73
CA PRO A 57 -2.91 7.31 -3.17
C PRO A 57 -3.07 8.74 -3.68
N VAL A 58 -4.15 9.40 -3.26
CA VAL A 58 -4.55 10.73 -3.73
C VAL A 58 -3.63 11.83 -3.20
N SER A 59 -3.07 11.65 -2.00
CA SER A 59 -2.25 12.66 -1.32
C SER A 59 -0.75 12.57 -1.63
N LEU A 60 -0.28 11.46 -2.19
CA LEU A 60 1.13 11.20 -2.50
C LEU A 60 1.46 11.19 -4.00
N GLU A 61 0.53 11.58 -4.89
CA GLU A 61 0.61 11.26 -6.33
C GLU A 61 0.86 9.77 -6.60
N PHE A 62 0.50 8.94 -5.63
CA PHE A 62 0.68 7.51 -5.64
C PHE A 62 -0.43 6.93 -6.50
N SER A 63 -0.20 6.89 -7.81
CA SER A 63 -1.02 6.12 -8.74
C SER A 63 -0.51 4.69 -8.71
N PRO A 64 -1.20 3.74 -8.03
CA PRO A 64 -0.88 2.33 -8.20
C PRO A 64 -1.02 2.02 -9.68
N ALA A 65 0.09 1.63 -10.29
CA ALA A 65 0.12 1.33 -11.71
C ALA A 65 -0.40 -0.09 -11.94
N HIS A 66 0.51 -1.05 -11.91
CA HIS A 66 0.22 -2.45 -12.21
C HIS A 66 1.10 -3.35 -11.33
N ASP A 67 1.00 -4.65 -11.52
CA ASP A 67 1.92 -5.60 -10.90
C ASP A 67 3.35 -5.41 -11.41
N TYR A 68 4.31 -5.96 -10.68
CA TYR A 68 5.75 -5.75 -10.87
C TYR A 68 6.28 -6.04 -12.29
N TYR A 69 5.60 -6.86 -13.08
CA TYR A 69 6.04 -7.26 -14.42
C TYR A 69 5.65 -6.23 -15.49
N GLU A 70 4.83 -5.25 -15.17
CA GLU A 70 4.45 -4.17 -16.07
C GLU A 70 5.23 -2.89 -15.75
N PRO A 71 5.70 -2.16 -16.78
CA PRO A 71 6.47 -0.94 -16.56
C PRO A 71 5.61 0.19 -16.01
N CYS A 72 6.11 0.84 -14.96
CA CYS A 72 5.50 2.01 -14.32
C CYS A 72 6.13 3.31 -14.81
N TYR A 73 5.38 4.42 -14.72
CA TYR A 73 5.96 5.73 -15.01
C TYR A 73 6.96 6.15 -13.93
N VAL A 74 7.95 6.97 -14.28
CA VAL A 74 8.88 7.56 -13.30
C VAL A 74 8.08 8.34 -12.25
N GLY A 75 8.31 8.01 -10.96
CA GLY A 75 7.59 8.56 -9.83
C GLY A 75 6.36 7.76 -9.39
N GLN A 76 5.94 6.75 -10.15
CA GLN A 76 4.91 5.79 -9.74
C GLN A 76 5.53 4.56 -9.08
N TYR A 77 4.69 3.86 -8.31
CA TYR A 77 5.02 2.60 -7.65
C TYR A 77 4.08 1.49 -8.13
N HIS A 78 4.61 0.28 -8.20
CA HIS A 78 3.84 -0.94 -8.41
C HIS A 78 2.95 -1.22 -7.21
N LEU A 79 1.96 -2.09 -7.39
CA LEU A 79 1.07 -2.51 -6.30
C LEU A 79 1.84 -3.02 -5.08
N TYR A 80 1.37 -2.63 -3.89
CA TYR A 80 1.99 -3.02 -2.60
C TYR A 80 1.66 -4.46 -2.19
N LEU A 81 0.61 -5.04 -2.79
CA LEU A 81 0.29 -6.46 -2.77
C LEU A 81 0.13 -6.92 -4.22
N HIS A 82 0.64 -8.10 -4.53
CA HIS A 82 0.42 -8.70 -5.85
C HIS A 82 -1.07 -8.98 -6.09
N SER A 83 -1.60 -8.54 -7.22
CA SER A 83 -3.05 -8.56 -7.48
C SER A 83 -3.68 -9.95 -7.45
N GLU A 84 -2.93 -10.98 -7.85
CA GLU A 84 -3.43 -12.37 -7.85
C GLU A 84 -3.62 -12.91 -6.43
N TYR A 85 -2.76 -12.51 -5.49
CA TYR A 85 -2.66 -13.10 -4.15
C TYR A 85 -3.18 -12.20 -3.02
N ASP A 86 -3.53 -10.95 -3.31
CA ASP A 86 -3.95 -9.95 -2.32
C ASP A 86 -5.18 -10.41 -1.50
N VAL A 87 -6.05 -11.23 -2.10
CA VAL A 87 -7.22 -11.82 -1.45
C VAL A 87 -6.86 -12.61 -0.19
N THR A 88 -5.68 -13.23 -0.14
CA THR A 88 -5.20 -13.98 1.04
C THR A 88 -4.91 -13.07 2.23
N VAL A 89 -4.41 -11.86 1.96
CA VAL A 89 -4.19 -10.81 2.97
C VAL A 89 -5.55 -10.29 3.44
N TRP A 90 -6.44 -9.93 2.52
CA TRP A 90 -7.73 -9.35 2.85
C TRP A 90 -8.66 -10.32 3.61
N ILE A 91 -8.69 -11.61 3.25
CA ILE A 91 -9.50 -12.59 3.97
C ILE A 91 -8.98 -12.82 5.39
N THR A 92 -7.65 -12.78 5.58
CA THR A 92 -7.04 -12.90 6.91
C THR A 92 -7.35 -11.70 7.78
N LEU A 93 -7.25 -10.49 7.22
CA LEU A 93 -7.65 -9.26 7.90
C LEU A 93 -9.15 -9.27 8.24
N LEU A 94 -10.00 -9.75 7.33
CA LEU A 94 -11.44 -9.86 7.56
C LEU A 94 -11.75 -10.84 8.69
N LEU A 95 -11.17 -12.04 8.69
CA LEU A 95 -11.38 -13.02 9.75
C LEU A 95 -10.83 -12.54 11.10
N GLY A 96 -9.68 -11.86 11.09
CA GLY A 96 -9.15 -11.21 12.28
C GLY A 96 -10.05 -10.10 12.81
N PHE A 97 -10.62 -9.29 11.92
CA PHE A 97 -11.60 -8.25 12.28
C PHE A 97 -12.89 -8.83 12.85
N ILE A 98 -13.42 -9.92 12.27
CA ILE A 98 -14.56 -10.65 12.82
C ILE A 98 -14.23 -11.20 14.21
N GLY A 99 -13.04 -11.80 14.38
CA GLY A 99 -12.55 -12.27 15.67
C GLY A 99 -12.50 -11.16 16.72
N LEU A 100 -11.98 -9.98 16.36
CA LEU A 100 -11.95 -8.78 17.20
C LEU A 100 -13.35 -8.31 17.61
N ILE A 101 -14.30 -8.26 16.66
CA ILE A 101 -15.69 -7.88 16.96
C ILE A 101 -16.31 -8.87 17.94
N ILE A 102 -16.13 -10.17 17.71
CA ILE A 102 -16.64 -11.21 18.61
C ILE A 102 -16.05 -10.97 20.00
N ILE A 103 -14.73 -10.84 20.15
CA ILE A 103 -14.06 -10.63 21.43
C ILE A 103 -14.55 -9.34 22.14
N ALA A 104 -14.70 -8.24 21.40
CA ALA A 104 -15.11 -6.95 21.94
C ALA A 104 -16.60 -6.91 22.35
N ALA A 105 -17.48 -7.50 21.54
CA ALA A 105 -18.92 -7.49 21.76
C ALA A 105 -19.39 -8.58 22.74
N SER A 106 -18.61 -9.66 22.90
CA SER A 106 -19.02 -10.84 23.66
C SER A 106 -19.14 -10.59 25.16
N ASN A 107 -20.19 -11.17 25.73
CA ASN A 107 -20.25 -11.43 27.17
C ASN A 107 -19.36 -12.64 27.46
N ALA A 108 -18.32 -12.47 28.28
CA ALA A 108 -17.41 -13.56 28.64
C ALA A 108 -18.14 -14.79 29.22
N GLU A 109 -19.27 -14.57 29.88
CA GLU A 109 -20.12 -15.60 30.47
C GLU A 109 -20.95 -16.40 29.44
N LYS A 110 -21.12 -15.89 28.22
CA LYS A 110 -22.05 -16.47 27.21
C LYS A 110 -21.35 -17.12 26.02
N VAL A 111 -20.03 -16.98 25.90
CA VAL A 111 -19.28 -17.54 24.78
C VAL A 111 -18.50 -18.76 25.24
N PRO A 112 -18.70 -19.94 24.61
CA PRO A 112 -17.94 -21.12 24.95
C PRO A 112 -16.42 -20.91 24.74
N PRO A 113 -15.55 -21.65 25.46
CA PRO A 113 -14.10 -21.46 25.41
C PRO A 113 -13.49 -21.61 24.02
N ILE A 114 -13.96 -22.58 23.22
CA ILE A 114 -13.37 -22.89 21.91
C ILE A 114 -13.63 -21.77 20.88
N PRO A 115 -14.89 -21.33 20.62
CA PRO A 115 -15.14 -20.21 19.71
C PRO A 115 -14.45 -18.92 20.13
N GLN A 116 -14.35 -18.67 21.44
CA GLN A 116 -13.65 -17.50 21.94
C GLN A 116 -12.14 -17.60 21.70
N ALA A 117 -11.51 -18.73 22.01
CA ALA A 117 -10.08 -18.95 21.77
C ALA A 117 -9.73 -18.92 20.27
N LEU A 118 -10.63 -19.45 19.43
CA LEU A 118 -10.50 -19.35 17.97
C LEU A 118 -10.63 -17.91 17.46
N SER A 119 -11.55 -17.13 18.04
CA SER A 119 -11.69 -15.71 17.69
C SER A 119 -10.43 -14.92 18.05
N PHE A 120 -9.82 -15.24 19.20
CA PHE A 120 -8.53 -14.66 19.60
C PHE A 120 -7.41 -15.04 18.64
N ALA A 121 -7.35 -16.31 18.25
CA ALA A 121 -6.36 -16.78 17.29
C ALA A 121 -6.46 -16.03 15.94
N PHE A 122 -7.68 -15.89 15.40
CA PHE A 122 -7.88 -15.09 14.18
C PHE A 122 -7.52 -13.62 14.38
N ALA A 123 -7.89 -13.01 15.51
CA ALA A 123 -7.53 -11.62 15.82
C ALA A 123 -6.00 -11.42 15.80
N LEU A 124 -5.24 -12.29 16.48
CA LEU A 124 -3.77 -12.21 16.47
C LEU A 124 -3.16 -12.42 15.08
N LEU A 125 -3.67 -13.38 14.30
CA LEU A 125 -3.20 -13.59 12.93
C LEU A 125 -3.50 -12.37 12.05
N GLY A 126 -4.69 -11.77 12.18
CA GLY A 126 -5.06 -10.54 11.49
C GLY A 126 -4.19 -9.35 11.88
N GLU A 127 -3.96 -9.14 13.19
CA GLU A 127 -3.04 -8.11 13.70
C GLU A 127 -1.61 -8.30 13.19
N THR A 128 -1.15 -9.55 13.14
CA THR A 128 0.16 -9.90 12.58
C THR A 128 0.22 -9.51 11.11
N VAL A 129 -0.72 -9.96 10.28
CA VAL A 129 -0.77 -9.60 8.86
C VAL A 129 -0.90 -8.09 8.66
N PHE A 130 -1.64 -7.40 9.52
CA PHE A 130 -1.75 -5.95 9.47
C PHE A 130 -0.40 -5.28 9.77
N LEU A 131 0.36 -5.76 10.76
CA LEU A 131 1.73 -5.31 11.01
C LEU A 131 2.63 -5.51 9.78
N PHE A 132 2.57 -6.68 9.13
CA PHE A 132 3.32 -6.93 7.90
C PHE A 132 2.91 -5.95 6.78
N LEU A 133 1.63 -5.63 6.64
CA LEU A 133 1.15 -4.63 5.69
C LEU A 133 1.72 -3.22 6.00
N LEU A 134 1.79 -2.83 7.27
CA LEU A 134 2.38 -1.54 7.65
C LEU A 134 3.89 -1.52 7.35
N ILE A 135 4.60 -2.62 7.63
CA ILE A 135 6.03 -2.74 7.32
C ILE A 135 6.24 -2.71 5.79
N GLN A 136 5.38 -3.39 5.01
CA GLN A 136 5.42 -3.36 3.54
C GLN A 136 5.39 -1.92 3.02
N LEU A 137 4.52 -1.08 3.58
CA LEU A 137 4.37 0.32 3.19
C LEU A 137 5.47 1.25 3.74
N ALA A 138 6.19 0.85 4.80
CA ALA A 138 7.12 1.69 5.57
C ALA A 138 8.18 2.41 4.74
N LYS A 139 8.69 1.73 3.71
CA LYS A 139 9.73 2.27 2.82
C LYS A 139 9.29 3.54 2.10
N ASN A 140 8.04 3.61 1.63
CA ASN A 140 7.56 4.68 0.74
C ASN A 140 6.48 5.59 1.38
N CYS A 141 5.90 5.22 2.52
CA CYS A 141 4.76 5.93 3.13
C CYS A 141 5.03 6.48 4.56
N SER A 142 6.28 6.90 4.85
CA SER A 142 6.80 7.20 6.20
C SER A 142 5.81 7.85 7.19
N ILE A 143 5.40 9.11 6.99
CA ILE A 143 4.48 9.79 7.92
C ILE A 143 3.03 9.29 7.81
N PHE A 144 2.66 8.74 6.65
CA PHE A 144 1.31 8.28 6.35
C PHE A 144 0.96 6.95 7.03
N ILE A 145 1.94 6.24 7.56
CA ILE A 145 1.71 4.99 8.33
C ILE A 145 1.34 5.26 9.78
N ILE A 146 1.56 6.49 10.29
CA ILE A 146 1.33 6.80 11.70
C ILE A 146 -0.13 6.53 12.12
N PRO A 147 -1.18 6.98 11.39
CA PRO A 147 -2.55 6.70 11.78
C PRO A 147 -2.92 5.20 11.81
N PRO A 148 -2.67 4.38 10.76
CA PRO A 148 -2.97 2.96 10.83
C PRO A 148 -2.05 2.19 11.81
N MET A 149 -0.83 2.67 12.08
CA MET A 149 0.00 2.14 13.17
C MET A 149 -0.60 2.41 14.55
N TYR A 150 -1.14 3.61 14.77
CA TYR A 150 -1.87 3.91 16.01
C TYR A 150 -3.11 3.03 16.15
N TYR A 151 -3.81 2.75 15.05
CA TYR A 151 -4.92 1.79 15.05
C TYR A 151 -4.46 0.37 15.42
N LEU A 152 -3.37 -0.13 14.83
CA LEU A 152 -2.79 -1.44 15.18
C LEU A 152 -2.50 -1.54 16.69
N ILE A 153 -1.85 -0.52 17.27
CA ILE A 153 -1.57 -0.48 18.71
C ILE A 153 -2.87 -0.58 19.52
N ASN A 154 -3.91 0.16 19.13
CA ASN A 154 -5.18 0.14 19.83
C ASN A 154 -5.88 -1.23 19.76
N VAL A 155 -5.87 -1.91 18.61
CA VAL A 155 -6.49 -3.24 18.50
C VAL A 155 -5.73 -4.29 19.29
N VAL A 156 -4.39 -4.25 19.30
CA VAL A 156 -3.56 -5.13 20.16
C VAL A 156 -3.94 -4.96 21.63
N PHE A 157 -4.13 -3.72 22.09
CA PHE A 157 -4.59 -3.46 23.46
C PHE A 157 -6.02 -3.95 23.71
N VAL A 158 -6.93 -3.79 22.75
CA VAL A 158 -8.29 -4.33 22.84
C VAL A 158 -8.24 -5.84 22.97
N THR A 159 -7.46 -6.54 22.14
CA THR A 159 -7.26 -7.99 22.16
C THR A 159 -6.72 -8.47 23.50
N ALA A 160 -5.62 -7.88 23.98
CA ALA A 160 -5.00 -8.24 25.25
C ALA A 160 -5.96 -8.04 26.44
N ARG A 161 -6.62 -6.88 26.50
CA ARG A 161 -7.55 -6.55 27.59
C ARG A 161 -8.78 -7.46 27.58
N ASN A 162 -9.40 -7.69 26.43
CA ASN A 162 -10.60 -8.51 26.35
C ASN A 162 -10.30 -10.00 26.61
N THR A 163 -9.12 -10.48 26.24
CA THR A 163 -8.63 -11.83 26.57
C THR A 163 -8.44 -11.99 28.08
N LYS A 164 -7.74 -11.05 28.73
CA LYS A 164 -7.59 -11.04 30.19
C LYS A 164 -8.95 -10.97 30.90
N ARG A 165 -9.87 -10.15 30.39
CA ARG A 165 -11.24 -10.03 30.92
C ARG A 165 -11.99 -11.35 30.79
N TYR A 166 -11.90 -12.02 29.64
CA TYR A 166 -12.54 -13.30 29.41
C TYR A 166 -12.06 -14.35 30.41
N ILE A 167 -10.74 -14.55 30.51
CA ILE A 167 -10.14 -15.56 31.39
C ILE A 167 -10.56 -15.32 32.85
N THR A 168 -10.45 -14.07 33.33
CA THR A 168 -10.83 -13.74 34.72
C THR A 168 -12.32 -13.98 34.99
N GLU A 169 -13.19 -13.54 34.08
CA GLU A 169 -14.65 -13.67 34.27
C GLU A 169 -15.09 -15.12 34.13
N HIS A 170 -14.48 -15.90 33.23
CA HIS A 170 -14.75 -17.33 33.08
C HIS A 170 -14.40 -18.10 34.36
N LEU A 171 -13.22 -17.83 34.93
CA LEU A 171 -12.79 -18.44 36.20
C LEU A 171 -13.66 -18.00 37.38
N ARG A 172 -14.09 -16.72 37.44
CA ARG A 172 -15.02 -16.25 38.48
C ARG A 172 -16.38 -16.92 38.35
N TYR A 173 -16.93 -16.98 37.15
CA TYR A 173 -18.21 -17.63 36.88
C TYR A 173 -18.18 -19.09 37.34
N LYS A 174 -17.08 -19.79 37.06
CA LYS A 174 -16.83 -21.15 37.53
C LYS A 174 -16.73 -21.26 39.06
N GLN A 175 -16.05 -20.33 39.74
CA GLN A 175 -15.98 -20.33 41.21
C GLN A 175 -17.34 -20.09 41.85
N GLU A 176 -18.20 -19.27 41.23
CA GLU A 176 -19.54 -18.94 41.72
C GLU A 176 -20.56 -20.04 41.41
N HIS A 177 -20.35 -20.83 40.35
CA HIS A 177 -21.26 -21.89 39.91
C HIS A 177 -20.57 -23.25 40.01
N ASP A 178 -20.86 -23.99 41.08
CA ASP A 178 -20.40 -25.37 41.26
C ASP A 178 -21.05 -26.26 40.19
N THR A 179 -20.36 -26.44 39.07
CA THR A 179 -20.89 -27.08 37.87
C THR A 179 -20.64 -28.59 37.98
N GLN A 180 -21.70 -29.37 38.19
CA GLN A 180 -21.62 -30.83 38.19
C GLN A 180 -21.66 -31.36 36.75
N TYR A 181 -20.58 -32.02 36.33
CA TYR A 181 -20.48 -32.63 35.00
C TYR A 181 -21.03 -34.06 35.02
N ILE A 182 -21.86 -34.40 34.04
CA ILE A 182 -22.50 -35.72 33.92
C ILE A 182 -21.48 -36.80 33.51
N HIS A 183 -20.40 -36.42 32.80
CA HIS A 183 -19.41 -37.34 32.26
C HIS A 183 -18.00 -37.07 32.80
N ASP A 184 -17.28 -38.13 33.16
CA ASP A 184 -15.90 -38.07 33.64
C ASP A 184 -14.95 -37.40 32.64
N SER A 185 -15.16 -37.62 31.33
CA SER A 185 -14.34 -36.99 30.28
C SER A 185 -14.50 -35.47 30.26
N ALA A 186 -15.72 -34.97 30.47
CA ALA A 186 -15.99 -33.54 30.56
C ALA A 186 -15.31 -32.93 31.79
N GLN A 187 -15.31 -33.65 32.91
CA GLN A 187 -14.62 -33.24 34.14
C GLN A 187 -13.10 -33.19 33.97
N HIS A 188 -12.51 -34.10 33.19
CA HIS A 188 -11.08 -34.06 32.87
C HIS A 188 -10.70 -32.85 32.01
N VAL A 189 -11.46 -32.58 30.93
CA VAL A 189 -11.25 -31.40 30.07
C VAL A 189 -11.41 -30.12 30.87
N GLU A 190 -12.41 -30.08 31.75
CA GLU A 190 -12.68 -28.92 32.59
C GLU A 190 -11.58 -28.70 33.64
N LYS A 191 -11.07 -29.77 34.25
CA LYS A 191 -9.91 -29.69 35.14
C LYS A 191 -8.69 -29.17 34.39
N ALA A 192 -8.49 -29.61 33.14
CA ALA A 192 -7.43 -29.10 32.28
C ALA A 192 -7.60 -27.60 31.96
N LEU A 193 -8.82 -27.07 31.85
CA LEU A 193 -9.12 -25.66 31.57
C LEU A 193 -9.40 -24.79 32.82
N SER A 194 -9.03 -25.28 34.00
CA SER A 194 -9.43 -24.67 35.28
C SER A 194 -8.55 -23.52 35.78
N SER A 195 -7.47 -23.20 35.07
CA SER A 195 -6.48 -22.19 35.49
C SER A 195 -6.30 -21.08 34.46
N VAL A 196 -5.73 -19.95 34.91
CA VAL A 196 -5.32 -18.86 34.01
C VAL A 196 -4.32 -19.37 32.97
N SER A 197 -3.31 -20.13 33.40
CA SER A 197 -2.26 -20.68 32.51
C SER A 197 -2.86 -21.54 31.41
N SER A 198 -3.68 -22.52 31.79
CA SER A 198 -4.29 -23.45 30.83
C SER A 198 -5.22 -22.78 29.83
N LEU A 199 -5.97 -21.76 30.25
CA LEU A 199 -6.81 -20.99 29.32
C LEU A 199 -5.94 -20.18 28.37
N THR A 200 -4.89 -19.51 28.86
CA THR A 200 -3.93 -18.81 28.01
C THR A 200 -3.25 -19.76 27.02
N GLU A 201 -2.83 -20.95 27.45
CA GLU A 201 -2.28 -22.00 26.59
C GLU A 201 -3.27 -22.44 25.51
N LEU A 202 -4.55 -22.62 25.86
CA LEU A 202 -5.61 -22.91 24.87
C LEU A 202 -5.69 -21.82 23.80
N HIS A 203 -5.66 -20.55 24.18
CA HIS A 203 -5.71 -19.44 23.24
C HIS A 203 -4.52 -19.46 22.26
N PHE A 204 -3.32 -19.75 22.75
CA PHE A 204 -2.14 -19.91 21.89
C PHE A 204 -2.22 -21.17 21.03
N LEU A 205 -2.69 -22.29 21.57
CA LEU A 205 -2.86 -23.54 20.85
C LEU A 205 -3.83 -23.38 19.66
N MET A 206 -4.88 -22.58 19.84
CA MET A 206 -5.87 -22.29 18.79
C MET A 206 -5.32 -21.49 17.61
N LEU A 207 -4.09 -20.94 17.68
CA LEU A 207 -3.40 -20.37 16.52
C LEU A 207 -3.17 -21.40 15.42
N LEU A 208 -2.86 -22.66 15.77
CA LEU A 208 -2.60 -23.71 14.79
C LEU A 208 -3.86 -24.09 14.00
N PRO A 209 -5.01 -24.44 14.63
CA PRO A 209 -6.27 -24.63 13.91
C PRO A 209 -6.68 -23.42 13.07
N ALA A 210 -6.53 -22.19 13.59
CA ALA A 210 -6.87 -20.98 12.84
C ALA A 210 -6.00 -20.83 11.58
N ALA A 211 -4.69 -21.08 11.68
CA ALA A 211 -3.78 -21.08 10.54
C ALA A 211 -4.12 -22.18 9.53
N VAL A 212 -4.46 -23.39 9.98
CA VAL A 212 -4.90 -24.49 9.10
C VAL A 212 -6.18 -24.12 8.34
N ILE A 213 -7.14 -23.48 9.01
CA ILE A 213 -8.35 -22.97 8.36
C ILE A 213 -8.00 -21.93 7.29
N LEU A 214 -7.11 -20.98 7.58
CA LEU A 214 -6.67 -19.99 6.59
C LEU A 214 -5.98 -20.65 5.39
N ILE A 215 -5.05 -21.58 5.63
CA ILE A 215 -4.35 -22.30 4.55
C ILE A 215 -5.35 -23.07 3.68
N ALA A 216 -6.32 -23.75 4.29
CA ALA A 216 -7.38 -24.43 3.57
C ALA A 216 -8.20 -23.46 2.71
N LEU A 217 -8.56 -22.28 3.24
CA LEU A 217 -9.24 -21.23 2.49
C LEU A 217 -8.39 -20.73 1.31
N TYR A 218 -7.09 -20.51 1.49
CA TYR A 218 -6.20 -20.08 0.40
C TYR A 218 -6.16 -21.13 -0.72
N ILE A 219 -6.05 -22.41 -0.37
CA ILE A 219 -6.06 -23.51 -1.34
C ILE A 219 -7.39 -23.55 -2.09
N LEU A 220 -8.53 -23.41 -1.39
CA LEU A 220 -9.86 -23.39 -2.01
C LEU A 220 -10.07 -22.20 -2.95
N LEU A 221 -9.43 -21.05 -2.66
CA LEU A 221 -9.43 -19.87 -3.51
C LEU A 221 -8.40 -19.93 -4.65
N GLY A 222 -7.70 -21.05 -4.82
CA GLY A 222 -6.68 -21.25 -5.86
C GLY A 222 -5.34 -20.56 -5.60
N GLN A 223 -5.13 -20.00 -4.41
CA GLN A 223 -3.95 -19.18 -4.06
C GLN A 223 -2.76 -20.02 -3.58
N GLY A 224 -3.01 -21.27 -3.17
CA GLY A 224 -2.02 -22.16 -2.59
C GLY A 224 -1.68 -21.82 -1.13
N PRO A 225 -0.90 -22.68 -0.45
CA PRO A 225 -0.56 -22.50 0.97
C PRO A 225 0.41 -21.32 1.22
N ASP A 226 1.17 -20.93 0.20
CA ASP A 226 2.15 -19.84 0.23
C ASP A 226 1.62 -18.52 -0.34
N GLY A 227 0.32 -18.46 -0.69
CA GLY A 227 -0.29 -17.29 -1.33
C GLY A 227 -0.09 -16.00 -0.54
N ILE A 228 -0.21 -16.04 0.79
CA ILE A 228 0.03 -14.85 1.63
C ILE A 228 1.47 -14.34 1.55
N ILE A 229 2.45 -15.24 1.40
CA ILE A 229 3.85 -14.84 1.25
C ILE A 229 4.04 -14.20 -0.12
N LYS A 230 3.53 -14.85 -1.18
CA LYS A 230 3.58 -14.34 -2.56
C LYS A 230 2.94 -12.97 -2.69
N ALA A 231 1.84 -12.70 -1.98
CA ALA A 231 1.18 -11.39 -1.97
C ALA A 231 2.14 -10.26 -1.61
N PHE A 232 3.06 -10.46 -0.65
CA PHE A 232 4.05 -9.46 -0.26
C PHE A 232 5.32 -9.51 -1.12
N THR A 233 5.80 -10.71 -1.46
CA THR A 233 7.13 -10.88 -2.09
C THR A 233 7.13 -10.70 -3.60
N MET A 234 6.03 -11.04 -4.29
CA MET A 234 5.88 -10.85 -5.74
C MET A 234 5.55 -9.39 -6.08
N THR A 235 6.33 -8.47 -5.53
CA THR A 235 6.24 -7.02 -5.73
C THR A 235 7.66 -6.46 -5.93
N ALA A 236 7.79 -5.20 -6.37
CA ALA A 236 9.06 -4.60 -6.76
C ALA A 236 9.56 -3.43 -5.89
N ASP A 237 8.67 -2.60 -5.31
CA ASP A 237 9.08 -1.30 -4.74
C ASP A 237 9.07 -1.21 -3.21
N TRP A 238 8.60 -2.23 -2.54
CA TRP A 238 8.19 -2.24 -1.13
C TRP A 238 9.19 -2.96 -0.24
N THR A 239 8.94 -2.96 1.07
CA THR A 239 9.89 -3.50 2.05
C THR A 239 10.18 -4.99 1.85
N PHE A 240 9.16 -5.80 1.54
CA PHE A 240 9.33 -7.24 1.31
C PHE A 240 9.43 -7.62 -0.18
N SER A 241 9.49 -6.64 -1.09
CA SER A 241 9.59 -6.88 -2.51
C SER A 241 10.85 -7.66 -2.89
N THR A 242 10.68 -8.66 -3.75
CA THR A 242 11.78 -9.52 -4.24
C THR A 242 11.97 -9.45 -5.75
N GLN A 243 11.02 -8.86 -6.47
CA GLN A 243 11.03 -8.82 -7.92
C GLN A 243 11.76 -7.58 -8.42
N VAL A 244 12.40 -7.72 -9.58
CA VAL A 244 13.01 -6.59 -10.29
C VAL A 244 12.03 -6.14 -11.37
N PRO A 245 11.51 -4.91 -11.29
CA PRO A 245 10.56 -4.42 -12.28
C PRO A 245 11.27 -4.12 -13.61
N PRO A 246 10.54 -4.11 -14.73
CA PRO A 246 11.07 -3.59 -16.00
C PRO A 246 11.43 -2.09 -15.85
N PRO A 247 12.31 -1.56 -16.71
CA PRO A 247 12.74 -0.18 -16.61
C PRO A 247 11.56 0.81 -16.67
N PRO A 248 11.56 1.87 -15.84
CA PRO A 248 10.43 2.79 -15.75
C PRO A 248 10.27 3.62 -17.03
N ILE A 249 9.02 3.99 -17.32
CA ILE A 249 8.63 4.85 -18.44
C ILE A 249 8.79 6.30 -18.00
N ASP A 250 9.71 7.04 -18.61
CA ASP A 250 9.98 8.44 -18.26
C ASP A 250 8.73 9.34 -18.41
N TYR A 251 8.39 10.08 -17.34
CA TYR A 251 7.25 11.01 -17.32
C TYR A 251 7.57 12.39 -17.94
N GLU A 252 8.83 12.68 -18.28
CA GLU A 252 9.20 13.94 -18.97
C GLU A 252 10.04 13.73 -20.24
N GLY A 253 9.67 12.73 -21.02
CA GLY A 253 10.00 12.73 -22.43
C GLY A 253 9.34 13.93 -23.11
N HIS A 254 10.15 14.88 -23.62
CA HIS A 254 9.72 15.67 -24.77
C HIS A 254 9.19 14.65 -25.79
N TYR A 255 7.99 14.83 -26.35
CA TYR A 255 7.35 13.78 -27.15
C TYR A 255 8.27 13.26 -28.27
N LEU A 256 9.19 14.10 -28.78
CA LEU A 256 10.25 13.72 -29.70
C LEU A 256 11.26 12.70 -29.13
N CYS A 257 11.63 12.79 -27.85
CA CYS A 257 12.43 11.78 -27.16
C CYS A 257 11.67 10.45 -27.01
N THR A 258 10.38 10.51 -26.65
CA THR A 258 9.52 9.32 -26.54
C THR A 258 9.34 8.65 -27.90
N VAL A 259 9.20 9.43 -28.97
CA VAL A 259 9.13 8.93 -30.35
C VAL A 259 10.47 8.31 -30.79
N ALA A 260 11.60 8.96 -30.47
CA ALA A 260 12.93 8.46 -30.83
C ALA A 260 13.27 7.14 -30.14
N ALA A 261 12.82 6.94 -28.89
CA ALA A 261 13.04 5.71 -28.14
C ALA A 261 11.99 4.61 -28.43
N GLY A 262 10.73 4.99 -28.64
CA GLY A 262 9.58 4.07 -28.66
C GLY A 262 9.08 3.64 -30.04
N GLY A 263 9.45 4.31 -31.14
CA GLY A 263 9.01 3.92 -32.48
C GLY A 263 9.82 2.78 -33.11
N HIS A 264 9.33 2.24 -34.24
CA HIS A 264 10.05 1.19 -34.95
C HIS A 264 11.37 1.73 -35.50
N LYS A 265 12.48 1.02 -35.24
CA LYS A 265 13.84 1.45 -35.66
C LYS A 265 13.96 1.81 -37.14
N LYS A 266 13.21 1.11 -38.02
CA LYS A 266 13.17 1.38 -39.47
C LYS A 266 12.49 2.71 -39.83
N VAL A 267 11.56 3.18 -39.00
CA VAL A 267 10.77 4.40 -39.18
C VAL A 267 11.46 5.58 -38.49
N VAL A 268 11.63 5.50 -37.17
CA VAL A 268 12.10 6.63 -36.34
C VAL A 268 13.62 6.84 -36.36
N LYS A 269 14.37 5.87 -36.90
CA LYS A 269 15.81 5.93 -37.20
C LYS A 269 16.64 6.58 -36.06
N PRO A 270 16.70 5.93 -34.88
CA PRO A 270 17.53 6.42 -33.78
C PRO A 270 19.01 6.46 -34.20
N VAL A 271 19.73 7.50 -33.78
CA VAL A 271 21.10 7.80 -34.22
C VAL A 271 22.12 7.40 -33.16
N ARG A 272 21.96 7.92 -31.94
CA ARG A 272 22.88 7.66 -30.81
C ARG A 272 22.21 7.90 -29.46
N TYR A 273 22.93 7.64 -28.38
CA TYR A 273 22.57 8.13 -27.06
C TYR A 273 23.09 9.57 -26.87
N GLY A 274 22.36 10.37 -26.09
CA GLY A 274 22.72 11.71 -25.66
C GLY A 274 22.42 11.92 -24.18
N LYS A 275 22.82 13.06 -23.61
CA LYS A 275 22.55 13.41 -22.21
C LYS A 275 21.64 14.61 -22.08
N ARG A 276 20.60 14.52 -21.26
CA ARG A 276 19.68 15.63 -20.92
C ARG A 276 19.44 15.64 -19.42
N ARG A 277 19.74 16.77 -18.75
CA ARG A 277 19.57 16.95 -17.29
C ARG A 277 20.25 15.87 -16.42
N GLY A 278 21.31 15.22 -16.93
CA GLY A 278 22.02 14.14 -16.24
C GLY A 278 21.62 12.73 -16.69
N ASP A 279 20.49 12.59 -17.39
CA ASP A 279 19.95 11.31 -17.83
C ASP A 279 20.33 10.97 -19.27
N THR A 280 20.45 9.67 -19.55
CA THR A 280 20.76 9.16 -20.90
C THR A 280 19.48 9.03 -21.73
N ILE A 281 19.44 9.67 -22.90
CA ILE A 281 18.30 9.66 -23.81
C ILE A 281 18.67 9.10 -25.19
N VAL A 282 17.71 8.47 -25.88
CA VAL A 282 17.87 8.07 -27.29
C VAL A 282 17.55 9.27 -28.18
N VAL A 283 18.47 9.63 -29.08
CA VAL A 283 18.29 10.77 -29.99
C VAL A 283 18.11 10.32 -31.44
N ASN A 284 17.22 10.99 -32.16
CA ASN A 284 17.08 10.87 -33.62
C ASN A 284 17.23 12.25 -34.28
N ARG A 285 17.33 12.28 -35.62
CA ARG A 285 17.55 13.54 -36.36
C ARG A 285 16.45 14.58 -36.12
N GLN A 286 15.20 14.14 -35.95
CA GLN A 286 14.06 15.01 -35.70
C GLN A 286 14.20 15.79 -34.38
N LEU A 287 14.58 15.09 -33.30
CA LEU A 287 14.86 15.70 -32.00
C LEU A 287 16.04 16.69 -32.07
N LEU A 288 17.13 16.30 -32.75
CA LEU A 288 18.32 17.15 -32.87
C LEU A 288 18.02 18.43 -33.66
N ALA A 289 17.28 18.34 -34.77
CA ALA A 289 16.89 19.49 -35.59
C ALA A 289 15.95 20.45 -34.84
N SER A 290 14.96 19.91 -34.11
CA SER A 290 14.05 20.73 -33.30
C SER A 290 14.79 21.49 -32.19
N ASN A 291 15.74 20.83 -31.51
CA ASN A 291 16.49 21.47 -30.44
C ASN A 291 17.49 22.52 -30.96
N ALA A 292 18.13 22.26 -32.10
CA ALA A 292 19.00 23.23 -32.76
C ALA A 292 18.22 24.49 -33.23
N PHE A 293 16.98 24.31 -33.70
CA PHE A 293 16.09 25.42 -34.04
C PHE A 293 15.72 26.26 -32.81
N GLU A 294 15.34 25.62 -31.70
CA GLU A 294 15.04 26.30 -30.43
C GLU A 294 16.25 27.10 -29.91
N ASP A 295 17.45 26.51 -29.99
CA ASP A 295 18.71 27.17 -29.60
C ASP A 295 18.94 28.48 -30.39
N ILE A 296 18.74 28.49 -31.71
CA ILE A 296 18.92 29.71 -32.52
C ILE A 296 17.88 30.79 -32.18
N ILE A 297 16.63 30.41 -31.96
CA ILE A 297 15.57 31.36 -31.57
C ILE A 297 15.89 31.98 -30.21
N MET A 298 16.41 31.17 -29.28
CA MET A 298 16.85 31.63 -27.96
C MET A 298 18.02 32.60 -28.07
N GLU A 299 19.03 32.31 -28.90
CA GLU A 299 20.21 33.16 -29.12
C GLU A 299 19.83 34.50 -29.78
N ARG A 300 19.04 34.47 -30.86
CA ARG A 300 18.75 35.68 -31.67
C ARG A 300 17.59 36.51 -31.15
N THR A 301 16.60 35.87 -30.52
CA THR A 301 15.34 36.51 -30.15
C THR A 301 14.84 36.05 -28.78
N PRO A 302 15.59 36.31 -27.69
CA PRO A 302 15.31 35.75 -26.36
C PRO A 302 13.95 36.17 -25.78
N LYS A 303 13.49 37.40 -26.07
CA LYS A 303 12.17 37.89 -25.64
C LYS A 303 11.02 37.14 -26.33
N PHE A 304 11.20 36.82 -27.62
CA PHE A 304 10.23 36.05 -28.41
C PHE A 304 10.24 34.57 -28.02
N HIS A 305 11.42 34.00 -27.81
CA HIS A 305 11.58 32.66 -27.26
C HIS A 305 10.83 32.49 -25.93
N LYS A 306 10.99 33.44 -25.00
CA LYS A 306 10.30 33.42 -23.70
C LYS A 306 8.77 33.52 -23.85
N ALA A 307 8.28 34.27 -24.84
CA ALA A 307 6.85 34.38 -25.12
C ALA A 307 6.28 33.06 -25.69
N ILE A 308 6.98 32.43 -26.64
CA ILE A 308 6.61 31.10 -27.18
C ILE A 308 6.63 30.07 -26.07
N ARG A 309 7.68 30.06 -25.25
CA ARG A 309 7.82 29.14 -24.12
C ARG A 309 6.68 29.30 -23.12
N GLY A 310 6.35 30.53 -22.75
CA GLY A 310 5.20 30.81 -21.87
C GLY A 310 3.85 30.44 -22.48
N PHE A 311 3.68 30.57 -23.80
CA PHE A 311 2.47 30.13 -24.50
C PHE A 311 2.36 28.60 -24.53
N TYR A 312 3.46 27.91 -24.81
CA TYR A 312 3.55 26.45 -24.85
C TYR A 312 3.40 25.84 -23.46
N ASP A 313 4.00 26.42 -22.42
CA ASP A 313 3.84 25.93 -21.04
C ASP A 313 2.38 26.12 -20.55
N LYS A 314 1.66 27.10 -21.09
CA LYS A 314 0.25 27.39 -20.74
C LYS A 314 -0.79 26.59 -21.54
N HIS A 315 -0.51 26.26 -22.81
CA HIS A 315 -1.45 25.58 -23.72
C HIS A 315 -0.92 24.24 -24.24
N GLY A 316 0.23 23.79 -23.76
CA GLY A 316 0.91 22.59 -24.22
C GLY A 316 0.09 21.35 -23.91
N TYR A 317 -0.44 20.73 -24.96
CA TYR A 317 -1.09 19.43 -24.84
C TYR A 317 -0.01 18.34 -24.68
N PRO A 318 -0.09 17.48 -23.66
CA PRO A 318 0.94 16.49 -23.39
C PRO A 318 0.81 15.28 -24.35
N ILE A 319 1.15 15.50 -25.62
CA ILE A 319 1.06 14.50 -26.70
C ILE A 319 1.85 13.22 -26.35
N SER A 320 2.96 13.34 -25.62
CA SER A 320 3.76 12.20 -25.14
C SER A 320 2.94 11.18 -24.34
N ARG A 321 1.91 11.62 -23.59
CA ARG A 321 1.02 10.75 -22.81
C ARG A 321 0.15 9.83 -23.65
N HIS A 322 0.01 10.10 -24.95
CA HIS A 322 -0.85 9.32 -25.84
C HIS A 322 -0.03 8.39 -26.76
N ILE A 323 1.29 8.52 -26.73
CA ILE A 323 2.25 7.68 -27.45
C ILE A 323 2.59 6.48 -26.57
N THR A 324 1.65 5.54 -26.47
CA THR A 324 1.78 4.35 -25.62
C THR A 324 2.16 3.08 -26.39
N THR A 325 2.18 3.13 -27.73
CA THR A 325 2.50 1.99 -28.60
C THR A 325 3.48 2.38 -29.69
N GLN A 326 4.25 1.41 -30.20
CA GLN A 326 5.23 1.64 -31.27
C GLN A 326 4.58 2.25 -32.52
N THR A 327 3.38 1.80 -32.89
CA THR A 327 2.62 2.34 -34.03
C THR A 327 2.20 3.80 -33.82
N ARG A 328 1.82 4.19 -32.61
CA ARG A 328 1.49 5.59 -32.30
C ARG A 328 2.73 6.48 -32.34
N ALA A 329 3.89 5.98 -31.89
CA ALA A 329 5.16 6.69 -32.00
C ALA A 329 5.54 6.93 -33.47
N ASP A 330 5.34 5.93 -34.33
CA ASP A 330 5.57 6.06 -35.78
C ASP A 330 4.61 7.06 -36.44
N ILE A 331 3.32 7.05 -36.08
CA ILE A 331 2.34 8.00 -36.59
C ILE A 331 2.74 9.43 -36.22
N VAL A 332 3.08 9.67 -34.95
CA VAL A 332 3.53 11.00 -34.50
C VAL A 332 4.83 11.40 -35.20
N TYR A 333 5.77 10.49 -35.38
CA TYR A 333 7.00 10.75 -36.15
C TYR A 333 6.71 11.22 -37.57
N ILE A 334 5.78 10.56 -38.27
CA ILE A 334 5.36 10.90 -39.63
C ILE A 334 4.66 12.25 -39.67
N ILE A 335 3.73 12.52 -38.75
CA ILE A 335 3.02 13.81 -38.65
C ILE A 335 4.00 14.96 -38.41
N MET A 336 5.09 14.71 -37.69
CA MET A 336 6.10 15.71 -37.36
C MET A 336 7.16 15.93 -38.46
N LYS A 337 7.19 15.11 -39.52
CA LYS A 337 8.17 15.27 -40.61
C LYS A 337 8.07 16.59 -41.39
N PRO A 338 6.88 17.09 -41.74
CA PRO A 338 6.76 18.41 -42.36
C PRO A 338 7.37 19.52 -41.50
N LEU A 339 7.22 19.42 -40.18
CA LEU A 339 7.78 20.39 -39.24
C LEU A 339 9.31 20.27 -39.13
N GLU A 340 9.86 19.05 -39.15
CA GLU A 340 11.30 18.83 -39.23
C GLU A 340 11.90 19.51 -40.47
N TRP A 341 11.25 19.42 -41.63
CA TRP A 341 11.71 20.10 -42.85
C TRP A 341 11.68 21.62 -42.71
N LEU A 342 10.66 22.18 -42.06
CA LEU A 342 10.59 23.61 -41.76
C LEU A 342 11.76 24.04 -40.86
N PHE A 343 12.04 23.28 -39.79
CA PHE A 343 13.16 23.56 -38.89
C PHE A 343 14.50 23.52 -39.63
N ILE A 344 14.73 22.50 -40.46
CA ILE A 344 15.94 22.39 -41.26
C ILE A 344 16.05 23.56 -42.25
N LEU A 345 14.97 23.90 -42.96
CA LEU A 345 14.94 25.04 -43.87
C LEU A 345 15.31 26.34 -43.15
N PHE A 346 14.76 26.56 -41.96
CA PHE A 346 15.10 27.70 -41.12
C PHE A 346 16.59 27.69 -40.72
N LEU A 347 17.10 26.57 -40.23
CA LEU A 347 18.51 26.42 -39.85
C LEU A 347 19.44 26.73 -41.03
N TYR A 348 19.15 26.21 -42.22
CA TYR A 348 19.94 26.45 -43.43
C TYR A 348 19.82 27.88 -43.97
N THR A 349 18.75 28.61 -43.61
CA THR A 349 18.57 30.01 -44.00
C THR A 349 19.30 30.95 -43.06
N PHE A 350 19.35 30.63 -41.77
CA PHE A 350 19.78 31.56 -40.73
C PHE A 350 21.08 31.18 -40.03
N ASP A 351 21.56 29.94 -40.08
CA ASP A 351 22.81 29.50 -39.45
C ASP A 351 23.93 29.31 -40.50
N SER A 352 25.17 29.66 -40.15
CA SER A 352 26.32 29.49 -41.03
C SER A 352 26.84 28.05 -41.11
N HIS A 353 26.58 27.23 -40.08
CA HIS A 353 27.03 25.84 -39.97
C HIS A 353 25.90 24.94 -39.40
N PRO A 354 24.76 24.83 -40.11
CA PRO A 354 23.55 24.21 -39.59
C PRO A 354 23.74 22.76 -39.15
N GLU A 355 24.47 21.95 -39.94
CA GLU A 355 24.69 20.53 -39.64
C GLU A 355 25.59 20.31 -38.41
N ASN A 356 26.58 21.18 -38.18
CA ASN A 356 27.42 21.12 -36.98
C ASN A 356 26.59 21.41 -35.72
N ARG A 357 25.71 22.43 -35.79
CA ARG A 357 24.83 22.79 -34.68
C ARG A 357 23.82 21.68 -34.35
N ILE A 358 23.29 20.98 -35.35
CA ILE A 358 22.42 19.81 -35.16
C ILE A 358 23.20 18.66 -34.51
N ALA A 359 24.40 18.36 -35.00
CA ALA A 359 25.20 17.21 -34.54
C ALA A 359 25.63 17.31 -33.06
N VAL A 360 25.92 18.53 -32.59
CA VAL A 360 26.39 18.80 -31.22
C VAL A 360 25.26 18.69 -30.18
N GLN A 361 23.98 18.76 -30.57
CA GLN A 361 22.87 18.65 -29.63
C GLN A 361 22.94 17.35 -28.81
N TYR A 362 22.77 17.48 -27.50
CA TYR A 362 22.82 16.35 -26.55
C TYR A 362 24.13 15.52 -26.61
N SER A 363 25.22 16.08 -27.15
CA SER A 363 26.56 15.50 -27.08
C SER A 363 27.33 16.03 -25.87
N ASP A 364 28.42 15.34 -25.50
CA ASP A 364 29.37 15.81 -24.49
C ASP A 364 30.31 16.91 -25.03
N TYR A 365 30.17 17.35 -26.29
CA TYR A 365 30.99 18.42 -26.87
C TYR A 365 30.51 19.81 -26.41
N PRO A 366 31.42 20.74 -26.10
CA PRO A 366 31.06 22.10 -25.73
C PRO A 366 30.39 22.81 -26.91
N LYS A 367 29.21 23.40 -26.67
CA LYS A 367 28.54 24.31 -27.61
C LYS A 367 29.44 25.56 -27.74
N LYS A 368 30.00 25.79 -28.94
CA LYS A 368 30.79 27.00 -29.26
C LYS A 368 29.93 28.02 -29.98
#